data_AF-A0A016EB70-F1
#
_entry.id   AF-A0A016EB70-F1
#
_cell.length_a   1.000
_cell.length_b   1.000
_cell.length_c   1.000
_cell.angle_alpha   90.00
_cell.angle_beta   90.00
_cell.angle_gamma   90.00
#
_symmetry.space_group_name_H-M   'P 1'
#
loop_
_entity.id
_entity.type
_entity.pdbx_description
1 polymer ?
#
loop_
_entity_poly.entity_id
_entity_poly.type
_entity_poly.pdbx_seq_one_letter_code
_entity_poly.pdbx_strand_id
1 'polypeptide(L)' 'MAFNFTPYITGMAIPHIYFKDYGKAKLFYPSIEKRIRIASLLHNIEQKLVVEQNLVISLSAQKSYLLRMLFI' A
#
# COMPACT_ATOMS: atom_id res chain seq x y z
N MET A 1 0.19 -7.09 -4.10
CA MET A 1 -0.54 -8.36 -4.25
C MET A 1 -1.07 -8.75 -2.88
N ALA A 2 -2.35 -8.51 -2.61
CA ALA A 2 -2.94 -8.91 -1.32
C ALA A 2 -3.17 -10.42 -1.30
N PHE A 3 -3.08 -11.04 -0.13
CA PHE A 3 -3.50 -12.42 0.04
C PHE A 3 -5.01 -12.53 -0.23
N ASN A 4 -5.43 -13.48 -1.08
CA ASN A 4 -6.83 -13.65 -1.42
C ASN A 4 -7.55 -14.45 -0.33
N PHE A 5 -8.29 -13.75 0.54
CA PHE A 5 -9.08 -14.36 1.60
C PHE A 5 -10.44 -14.93 1.11
N THR A 6 -10.90 -14.59 -0.10
CA THR A 6 -12.22 -14.98 -0.61
C THR A 6 -12.51 -16.48 -0.50
N PRO A 7 -11.58 -17.41 -0.81
CA PRO A 7 -11.83 -18.85 -0.67
C PRO A 7 -12.07 -19.33 0.77
N TYR A 8 -11.74 -18.51 1.77
CA TYR A 8 -11.81 -18.87 3.20
C TYR A 8 -13.00 -18.21 3.92
N ILE A 9 -13.80 -17.40 3.21
CA ILE A 9 -14.98 -16.75 3.77
C ILE A 9 -16.06 -17.79 4.00
N THR A 10 -16.61 -17.79 5.22
CA THR A 10 -17.66 -18.69 5.68
C THR A 10 -18.81 -17.88 6.30
N GLY A 11 -20.00 -18.47 6.41
CA GLY A 11 -21.20 -17.79 6.93
C GLY A 11 -21.93 -16.98 5.85
N MET A 12 -23.25 -17.10 5.82
CA MET A 12 -24.10 -16.49 4.78
C MET A 12 -24.53 -15.06 5.17
N ALA A 13 -25.16 -14.89 6.34
CA ALA A 13 -25.64 -13.59 6.81
C ALA A 13 -24.52 -12.73 7.42
N ILE A 14 -23.52 -13.37 8.07
CA ILE A 14 -22.34 -12.71 8.64
C ILE A 14 -21.10 -13.44 8.11
N PRO A 15 -20.50 -12.93 7.01
CA PRO A 15 -19.27 -13.47 6.47
C PRO A 15 -18.11 -13.32 7.46
N HIS A 16 -17.37 -14.40 7.71
CA HIS A 16 -16.21 -14.43 8.59
C HIS A 16 -15.16 -15.42 8.08
N ILE A 17 -13.93 -15.31 8.58
CA ILE A 17 -12.82 -16.22 8.27
C ILE A 17 -12.27 -16.80 9.57
N TYR A 18 -11.91 -18.08 9.59
CA TYR A 18 -11.20 -18.66 10.74
C TYR A 18 -9.72 -18.87 10.42
N PHE A 19 -8.86 -18.61 11.41
CA PHE A 19 -7.42 -18.85 11.32
C PHE A 19 -7.08 -20.29 10.89
N LYS A 20 -7.80 -21.28 11.42
CA LYS A 20 -7.63 -22.69 11.06
C LYS A 20 -7.81 -22.99 9.57
N ASP A 21 -8.52 -22.13 8.84
CA ASP A 21 -8.89 -22.35 7.44
C ASP A 21 -7.87 -21.67 6.52
N TYR A 22 -7.62 -20.36 6.69
CA TYR A 22 -6.62 -19.68 5.87
C TYR A 22 -5.17 -19.96 6.28
N GLY A 23 -4.93 -20.42 7.52
CA GLY A 23 -3.60 -20.84 7.97
C GLY A 23 -3.06 -22.06 7.23
N LYS A 24 -3.92 -22.82 6.54
CA LYS A 24 -3.54 -23.96 5.68
C LYS A 24 -3.19 -23.54 4.25
N ALA A 25 -3.29 -22.25 3.92
CA ALA A 25 -3.03 -21.75 2.59
C ALA A 25 -1.58 -22.04 2.17
N LYS A 26 -1.41 -22.64 0.99
CA LYS A 26 -0.10 -22.80 0.39
C LYS A 26 0.33 -21.46 -0.20
N LEU A 27 1.30 -20.83 0.44
CA LEU A 27 1.91 -19.59 -0.02
C LEU A 27 3.14 -19.90 -0.84
N PHE A 28 3.29 -19.21 -1.98
CA PHE A 28 4.59 -19.14 -2.63
C PHE A 28 5.56 -18.38 -1.72
N TYR A 29 6.67 -19.02 -1.37
CA TYR A 29 7.65 -18.49 -0.43
C TYR A 29 9.03 -18.55 -1.08
N PRO A 30 9.47 -17.46 -1.72
CA PRO A 30 10.81 -17.43 -2.30
C PRO A 30 11.88 -17.42 -1.19
N SER A 31 13.14 -17.64 -1.58
CA SER A 31 14.26 -17.60 -0.64
C SER A 31 14.25 -16.31 0.19
N ILE A 32 14.75 -16.38 1.42
CA ILE A 32 14.79 -15.25 2.34
C ILE A 32 15.43 -14.01 1.69
N GLU A 33 16.52 -14.20 0.96
CA GLU A 33 17.21 -13.14 0.22
C GLU A 33 16.30 -12.45 -0.81
N LYS A 34 15.57 -13.23 -1.62
CA LYS A 34 14.61 -12.66 -2.59
C LYS A 34 13.49 -11.91 -1.89
N ARG A 35 13.01 -12.39 -0.74
CA ARG A 35 11.96 -11.70 0.04
C ARG A 35 12.45 -10.38 0.60
N ILE A 36 13.67 -10.35 1.18
CA ILE A 36 14.29 -9.10 1.64
C ILE A 36 14.40 -8.12 0.48
N ARG A 37 14.91 -8.55 -0.67
CA ARG A 37 15.06 -7.69 -1.84
C ARG A 37 13.74 -7.11 -2.34
N ILE A 38 12.68 -7.93 -2.41
CA ILE A 38 11.34 -7.48 -2.81
C ILE A 38 10.77 -6.51 -1.77
N ALA A 39 10.88 -6.83 -0.48
CA ALA A 39 10.38 -5.97 0.60
C ALA A 39 11.08 -4.60 0.61
N SER A 40 12.41 -4.58 0.51
CA SER A 40 13.18 -3.34 0.44
C SER A 40 12.84 -2.51 -0.79
N LEU A 41 12.65 -3.15 -1.96
CA LEU A 41 12.24 -2.43 -3.17
C LEU A 41 10.87 -1.76 -3.00
N LEU A 42 9.87 -2.51 -2.50
CA LEU A 42 8.52 -1.98 -2.27
C LEU A 42 8.54 -0.85 -1.24
N HIS A 43 9.28 -1.02 -0.15
CA HIS A 43 9.45 0.01 0.86
C HIS A 43 10.03 1.30 0.27
N ASN A 44 11.10 1.19 -0.53
CA ASN A 44 11.71 2.36 -1.17
C ASN A 44 10.76 3.08 -2.14
N ILE A 45 9.94 2.33 -2.89
CA ILE A 45 8.91 2.90 -3.76
C ILE A 45 7.87 3.66 -2.93
N GLU A 46 7.41 3.08 -1.82
CA GLU A 46 6.46 3.72 -0.92
C GLU A 46 7.02 4.99 -0.28
N GLN A 47 8.27 4.96 0.19
CA GLN A 47 8.94 6.16 0.72
C GLN A 47 9.06 7.25 -0.34
N LYS A 48 9.44 6.90 -1.58
CA LYS A 48 9.49 7.86 -2.68
C LYS A 48 8.11 8.45 -2.95
N LEU A 49 7.06 7.61 -2.99
CA LEU A 49 5.70 8.06 -3.24
C LEU A 49 5.24 9.10 -2.21
N VAL A 50 5.53 8.88 -0.92
CA VAL A 50 5.22 9.83 0.16
C VAL A 50 5.93 11.17 -0.06
N VAL A 51 7.22 11.15 -0.41
CA VAL A 51 7.99 12.36 -0.69
C VAL A 51 7.39 13.14 -1.86
N GLU A 52 7.08 12.46 -2.97
CA GLU A 52 6.49 13.10 -4.16
C GLU A 52 5.10 13.69 -3.87
N GLN A 53 4.26 13.00 -3.09
CA GLN A 53 2.95 13.52 -2.68
C GLN A 53 3.09 14.81 -1.85
N ASN A 54 4.02 14.82 -0.90
CA ASN A 54 4.30 16.01 -0.10
C ASN A 54 4.83 17.17 -0.95
N LEU A 55 5.69 16.86 -1.93
CA LEU A 55 6.21 17.86 -2.87
C LEU A 55 5.08 18.48 -3.71
N VAL A 56 4.18 17.66 -4.24
CA VAL A 56 3.02 18.14 -5.01
C VAL A 56 2.13 19.05 -4.16
N ILE A 57 1.85 18.67 -2.91
CA ILE A 57 1.05 19.49 -1.98
C ILE A 57 1.75 20.84 -1.74
N SER A 58 3.05 20.82 -1.45
CA SER A 58 3.84 22.03 -1.18
C SER A 58 3.88 22.98 -2.39
N LEU A 59 4.16 22.45 -3.58
CA LEU A 59 4.21 23.24 -4.82
C LEU A 59 2.83 23.80 -5.20
N SER A 60 1.76 23.04 -4.96
CA SER A 60 0.39 23.52 -5.20
C SER A 60 0.04 24.70 -4.28
N ALA A 61 0.41 24.61 -3.00
CA ALA A 61 0.24 25.70 -2.04
C ALA A 61 1.06 26.93 -2.43
N GLN A 62 2.34 26.74 -2.79
CA GLN A 62 3.21 27.83 -3.24
C GLN A 62 2.68 28.50 -4.51
N LYS A 63 2.25 27.72 -5.51
CA LYS A 63 1.65 28.24 -6.74
C LYS A 63 0.43 29.09 -6.44
N SER A 64 -0.47 28.62 -5.57
CA SER A 64 -1.70 29.33 -5.20
C SER A 64 -1.39 30.65 -4.49
N TYR A 65 -0.40 30.64 -3.59
CA TYR A 65 0.07 31.85 -2.92
C TYR A 65 0.64 32.86 -3.91
N LEU A 66 1.55 32.46 -4.79
CA LEU A 66 2.17 33.34 -5.78
C LEU A 66 1.13 33.94 -6.75
N LEU A 67 0.19 33.13 -7.22
CA LEU A 67 -0.91 33.60 -8.08
C LEU A 67 -1.73 34.68 -7.39
N ARG A 68 -2.03 34.52 -6.10
CA ARG A 68 -2.74 35.55 -5.33
C ARG A 68 -1.96 36.86 -5.26
N MET A 69 -0.63 36.80 -5.12
CA MET A 69 0.19 38.02 -5.07
C MET A 69 0.27 38.78 -6.40
N LEU A 70 0.03 38.12 -7.54
CA LEU A 70 0.09 38.78 -8.85
C LEU A 70 -1.10 39.68 -9.16
N PHE A 71 -2.22 39.50 -8.44
CA PHE A 71 -3.47 40.23 -8.65
C PHE A 71 -3.86 41.11 -7.45
N ILE A 72 -2.89 41.43 -6.58
CA ILE A 72 -2.94 42.47 -5.54
C ILE A 72 -2.10 43.65 -6.05
#